data_AF-A0A117I5S7-F1
#
_entry.id   AF-A0A117I5S7-F1
#
_cell.length_a   1.000
_cell.length_b   1.000
_cell.length_c   1.000
_cell.angle_alpha   90.00
_cell.angle_beta   90.00
_cell.angle_gamma   90.00
#
_symmetry.space_group_name_H-M   'P 1'
#
loop_
_entity.id
_entity.type
_entity.pdbx_description
1 polymer ?
#
loop_
_entity_poly.entity_id
_entity_poly.type
_entity_poly.pdbx_seq_one_letter_code
_entity_poly.pdbx_strand_id
1 'polypeptide(L)'
;MSISPGFSAAEVRAFVDRYHLQPHGQKRGWLAAQGVSESRLRRWQAAVFDGDVDRGLIPRDSGGMRVPPAKRTAVAKARSAAQTEVELARLQARVHELEQSNEGLQKANDALGKAIGLLHAMSEHEPAAAPTSSDRSDSSTPKTDSSPS
;
A
#
# COMPACT_ATOMS: atom_id res chain seq x y z
N MET A 1 -10.00 -0.67 38.17
CA MET A 1 -11.29 -0.92 38.85
C MET A 1 -12.10 -1.87 37.99
N SER A 2 -12.70 -2.90 38.60
CA SER A 2 -13.19 -4.13 37.94
C SER A 2 -14.62 -3.97 37.41
N ILE A 3 -14.84 -4.28 36.12
CA ILE A 3 -16.12 -4.06 35.40
C ILE A 3 -17.03 -5.31 35.50
N SER A 4 -16.43 -6.43 35.85
CA SER A 4 -17.06 -7.72 36.12
C SER A 4 -16.23 -8.40 37.21
N PRO A 5 -16.78 -9.28 38.07
CA PRO A 5 -16.00 -9.96 39.09
C PRO A 5 -14.81 -10.68 38.43
N GLY A 6 -13.59 -10.23 38.74
CA GLY A 6 -12.35 -10.83 38.23
C GLY A 6 -11.84 -10.37 36.85
N PHE A 7 -12.46 -9.39 36.17
CA PHE A 7 -11.93 -8.88 34.88
C PHE A 7 -11.74 -7.36 34.87
N SER A 8 -10.58 -6.93 34.38
CA SER A 8 -10.24 -5.54 34.09
C SER A 8 -10.86 -5.05 32.77
N ALA A 9 -10.95 -3.73 32.61
CA ALA A 9 -11.45 -3.09 31.39
C ALA A 9 -10.69 -3.53 30.13
N ALA A 10 -9.36 -3.61 30.23
CA ALA A 10 -8.49 -4.02 29.14
C ALA A 10 -8.72 -5.49 28.75
N GLU A 11 -8.91 -6.38 29.74
CA GLU A 11 -9.20 -7.80 29.48
C GLU A 11 -10.55 -7.99 28.80
N VAL A 12 -11.58 -7.24 29.22
CA VAL A 12 -12.91 -7.28 28.60
C VAL A 12 -12.83 -6.85 27.12
N ARG A 13 -12.05 -5.80 26.80
CA ARG A 13 -11.81 -5.38 25.40
C ARG A 13 -11.10 -6.43 24.59
N ALA A 14 -9.96 -6.90 25.09
CA ALA A 14 -9.18 -7.94 24.42
C ALA A 14 -10.00 -9.23 24.24
N PHE A 15 -10.97 -9.51 25.12
CA PHE A 15 -11.88 -10.63 24.97
C PHE A 15 -12.91 -10.40 23.85
N VAL A 16 -13.56 -9.24 23.83
CA VAL A 16 -14.53 -8.86 22.79
C VAL A 16 -13.85 -8.85 21.41
N ASP A 17 -12.63 -8.32 21.32
CA ASP A 17 -11.85 -8.32 20.08
C ASP A 17 -11.55 -9.75 19.62
N ARG A 18 -11.05 -10.61 20.52
CA ARG A 18 -10.80 -12.04 20.23
C ARG A 18 -12.06 -12.78 19.78
N TYR A 19 -13.22 -12.45 20.34
CA TYR A 19 -14.50 -13.02 19.91
C TYR A 19 -14.85 -12.62 18.46
N HIS A 20 -14.65 -11.36 18.11
CA HIS A 20 -14.91 -10.89 16.74
C HIS A 20 -13.91 -11.43 15.72
N LEU A 21 -12.71 -11.81 16.18
CA LEU A 21 -11.70 -12.45 15.34
C LEU A 21 -12.03 -13.93 15.01
N GLN A 22 -12.88 -14.59 15.78
CA GLN A 22 -13.21 -16.00 15.54
C GLN A 22 -13.86 -16.24 14.17
N PRO A 23 -13.49 -17.33 13.45
CA PRO A 23 -14.12 -17.73 12.20
C PRO A 23 -15.64 -17.94 12.32
N HIS A 24 -16.36 -17.81 11.20
CA HIS A 24 -17.79 -18.12 11.15
C HIS A 24 -18.04 -19.58 11.58
N GLY A 25 -19.07 -19.79 12.40
CA GLY A 25 -19.40 -21.09 12.99
C GLY A 25 -18.67 -21.44 14.30
N GLN A 26 -17.46 -20.91 14.53
CA GLN A 26 -16.64 -21.28 15.70
C GLN A 26 -16.92 -20.44 16.96
N LYS A 27 -17.65 -19.34 16.82
CA LYS A 27 -17.90 -18.38 17.90
C LYS A 27 -18.58 -18.98 19.14
N ARG A 28 -19.53 -19.89 18.96
CA ARG A 28 -20.26 -20.53 20.07
C ARG A 28 -19.38 -21.53 20.83
N GLY A 29 -18.62 -22.35 20.11
CA GLY A 29 -17.68 -23.31 20.70
C GLY A 29 -16.54 -22.61 21.44
N TRP A 30 -15.97 -21.56 20.83
CA TRP A 30 -14.95 -20.73 21.47
C TRP A 30 -15.46 -20.09 22.76
N LEU A 31 -16.66 -19.51 22.73
CA LEU A 31 -17.26 -18.88 23.91
C LEU A 31 -17.50 -19.88 25.05
N ALA A 32 -17.97 -21.08 24.73
CA ALA A 32 -18.14 -22.18 25.70
C ALA A 32 -16.79 -22.62 26.28
N ALA A 33 -15.75 -22.74 25.46
CA ALA A 33 -14.41 -23.11 25.93
C ALA A 33 -13.80 -22.07 26.89
N GLN A 34 -14.18 -20.79 26.76
CA GLN A 34 -13.75 -19.73 27.68
C GLN A 34 -14.62 -19.64 28.96
N GLY A 35 -15.67 -20.46 29.10
CA GLY A 35 -16.56 -20.43 30.26
C GLY A 35 -17.40 -19.15 30.39
N VAL A 36 -17.55 -18.39 29.30
CA VAL A 36 -18.30 -17.13 29.28
C VAL A 36 -19.67 -17.37 28.66
N SER A 37 -20.74 -16.88 29.29
CA SER A 37 -22.10 -16.98 28.72
C SER A 37 -22.33 -15.95 27.61
N GLU A 38 -23.24 -16.26 26.67
CA GLU A 38 -23.56 -15.32 25.57
C GLU A 38 -24.16 -14.02 26.12
N SER A 39 -24.97 -14.10 27.18
CA SER A 39 -25.52 -12.94 27.88
C SER A 39 -24.42 -12.03 28.46
N ARG A 40 -23.37 -12.62 29.04
CA ARG A 40 -22.23 -11.89 29.57
C ARG A 40 -21.44 -11.21 28.45
N LEU A 41 -21.19 -11.91 27.34
CA LEU A 41 -20.54 -11.31 26.17
C LEU A 41 -21.35 -10.14 25.59
N ARG A 42 -22.67 -10.27 25.47
CA ARG A 42 -23.52 -9.18 24.96
C ARG A 42 -23.43 -7.92 25.84
N ARG A 43 -23.40 -8.10 27.16
CA ARG A 43 -23.18 -7.00 28.11
C ARG A 43 -21.80 -6.36 27.94
N TRP A 44 -20.75 -7.17 27.76
CA TRP A 44 -19.40 -6.66 27.49
C TRP A 44 -19.30 -5.91 26.17
N GLN A 45 -19.92 -6.42 25.11
CA GLN A 45 -19.99 -5.73 23.82
C GLN A 45 -20.67 -4.37 23.96
N ALA A 46 -21.85 -4.30 24.59
CA ALA A 46 -22.53 -3.02 24.83
C ALA A 46 -21.62 -2.03 25.58
N ALA A 47 -21.00 -2.48 26.66
CA ALA A 47 -20.11 -1.64 27.48
C ALA A 47 -18.87 -1.14 26.72
N VAL A 48 -18.25 -2.00 25.90
CA VAL A 48 -17.09 -1.62 25.06
C VAL A 48 -17.51 -0.61 23.99
N PHE A 49 -18.66 -0.84 23.36
CA PHE A 49 -19.13 -0.03 22.25
C PHE A 49 -19.75 1.30 22.67
N ASP A 50 -20.35 1.39 23.86
CA ASP A 50 -20.90 2.63 24.41
C ASP A 50 -19.86 3.46 25.17
N GLY A 51 -18.63 2.96 25.30
CA GLY A 51 -17.50 3.68 25.91
C GLY A 51 -17.48 3.63 27.44
N ASP A 52 -18.42 2.91 28.05
CA ASP A 52 -18.55 2.76 29.51
C ASP A 52 -17.42 1.93 30.12
N VAL A 53 -16.75 1.10 29.30
CA VAL A 53 -15.60 0.29 29.74
C VAL A 53 -14.39 1.13 30.14
N ASP A 54 -14.14 2.28 29.50
CA ASP A 54 -13.05 3.17 29.94
C ASP A 54 -13.38 3.89 31.24
N ARG A 55 -14.66 4.16 31.47
CA ARG A 55 -15.13 4.94 32.61
C ARG A 55 -15.27 4.10 33.89
N GLY A 56 -14.99 2.79 33.80
CA GLY A 56 -15.16 1.85 34.92
C GLY A 56 -16.61 1.69 35.37
N LEU A 57 -17.57 2.10 34.52
CA LEU A 57 -18.99 2.02 34.83
C LEU A 57 -19.46 0.58 34.60
N ILE A 58 -20.01 -0.05 35.63
CA ILE A 58 -20.70 -1.34 35.50
C ILE A 58 -22.07 -1.04 34.88
N PRO A 59 -22.39 -1.54 33.67
CA PRO A 59 -23.66 -1.26 33.03
C PRO A 59 -24.80 -1.79 33.90
N ARG A 60 -25.65 -0.88 34.42
CA ARG A 60 -26.98 -1.25 34.92
C ARG A 60 -27.84 -1.56 33.72
N ASP A 61 -28.54 -2.68 33.78
CA ASP A 61 -29.34 -3.29 32.71
C ASP A 61 -30.24 -2.24 32.03
N SER A 62 -29.75 -1.64 30.93
CA SER A 62 -30.54 -0.75 30.09
C SER A 62 -31.15 -1.60 28.99
N GLY A 63 -32.46 -1.82 29.10
CA GLY A 63 -33.25 -2.63 28.18
C GLY A 63 -32.98 -2.33 26.71
N GLY A 64 -33.14 -3.40 25.92
CA GLY A 64 -32.72 -3.55 24.52
C GLY A 64 -32.71 -2.29 23.66
N MET A 65 -31.50 -1.93 23.20
CA MET A 65 -31.34 -1.22 21.93
C MET A 65 -30.32 -1.97 21.06
N ARG A 66 -30.72 -2.27 19.82
CA ARG A 66 -29.92 -2.98 18.81
C ARG A 66 -28.63 -2.20 18.57
N VAL A 67 -27.47 -2.84 18.75
CA VAL A 67 -26.17 -2.25 18.41
C VAL A 67 -26.16 -1.81 16.93
N PRO A 68 -25.90 -0.52 16.61
CA PRO A 68 -25.96 -0.04 15.23
C PRO A 68 -24.90 -0.69 14.32
N PRO A 69 -25.19 -0.86 13.01
CA PRO A 69 -24.25 -1.46 12.04
C PRO A 69 -22.88 -0.78 11.99
N ALA A 70 -22.82 0.53 12.24
CA ALA A 70 -21.61 1.33 12.25
C ALA A 70 -20.60 0.95 13.36
N LYS A 71 -21.02 0.20 14.39
CA LYS A 71 -20.09 -0.32 15.41
C LYS A 71 -19.48 -1.67 15.02
N ARG A 72 -20.13 -2.42 14.11
CA ARG A 72 -19.56 -3.66 13.51
C ARG A 72 -18.39 -3.36 12.57
N THR A 73 -18.40 -2.19 11.92
CA THR A 73 -17.33 -1.76 11.02
C THR A 73 -16.06 -1.31 11.75
N ALA A 74 -16.14 -0.88 13.02
CA ALA A 74 -14.97 -0.51 13.81
C ALA A 74 -14.00 -1.70 14.02
N VAL A 75 -14.53 -2.90 14.25
CA VAL A 75 -13.73 -4.13 14.40
C VAL A 75 -13.20 -4.62 13.04
N ALA A 76 -13.93 -4.38 11.95
CA ALA A 76 -13.39 -4.58 10.60
C ALA A 76 -12.24 -3.60 10.30
N LYS A 77 -12.32 -2.36 10.82
CA LYS A 77 -11.29 -1.32 10.69
C LYS A 77 -9.98 -1.67 11.42
N ALA A 78 -10.06 -2.35 12.56
CA ALA A 78 -8.87 -2.86 13.25
C ALA A 78 -8.16 -3.98 12.46
N ARG A 79 -8.92 -4.83 11.76
CA ARG A 79 -8.36 -5.83 10.83
C ARG A 79 -7.72 -5.20 9.60
N SER A 80 -8.33 -4.15 9.03
CA SER A 80 -7.69 -3.42 7.93
C SER A 80 -6.42 -2.70 8.39
N ALA A 81 -6.36 -2.19 9.63
CA ALA A 81 -5.16 -1.52 10.15
C ALA A 81 -3.93 -2.45 10.19
N ALA A 82 -4.09 -3.67 10.68
CA ALA A 82 -2.99 -4.66 10.69
C ALA A 82 -2.57 -5.10 9.27
N GLN A 83 -3.51 -5.16 8.32
CA GLN A 83 -3.19 -5.43 6.92
C GLN A 83 -2.48 -4.24 6.25
N THR A 84 -2.86 -3.01 6.62
CA THR A 84 -2.21 -1.80 6.09
C THR A 84 -0.77 -1.68 6.56
N GLU A 85 -0.38 -2.13 7.75
CA GLU A 85 1.01 -2.05 8.19
C GLU A 85 1.95 -2.94 7.36
N VAL A 86 1.51 -4.16 7.03
CA VAL A 86 2.28 -5.08 6.16
C VAL A 86 2.35 -4.54 4.74
N GLU A 87 1.23 -4.01 4.23
CA GLU A 87 1.18 -3.40 2.91
C GLU A 87 2.04 -2.12 2.84
N LEU A 88 2.02 -1.28 3.87
CA LEU A 88 2.87 -0.08 3.97
C LEU A 88 4.34 -0.45 3.99
N ALA A 89 4.74 -1.45 4.79
CA ALA A 89 6.12 -1.93 4.80
C ALA A 89 6.56 -2.45 3.42
N ARG A 90 5.68 -3.19 2.73
CA ARG A 90 5.94 -3.68 1.36
C ARG A 90 6.03 -2.54 0.35
N LEU A 91 5.13 -1.56 0.42
CA LEU A 91 5.14 -0.39 -0.46
C LEU A 91 6.39 0.46 -0.22
N GLN A 92 6.78 0.69 1.04
CA GLN A 92 8.00 1.41 1.39
C GLN A 92 9.26 0.72 0.85
N ALA A 93 9.35 -0.61 0.99
CA ALA A 93 10.45 -1.37 0.42
C ALA A 93 10.51 -1.20 -1.12
N ARG A 94 9.36 -1.22 -1.80
CA ARG A 94 9.29 -1.04 -3.25
C ARG A 94 9.63 0.38 -3.68
N VAL A 95 9.20 1.40 -2.94
CA VAL A 95 9.57 2.80 -3.20
C VAL A 95 11.08 2.96 -3.11
N HIS A 96 11.71 2.42 -2.06
CA HIS A 96 13.16 2.52 -1.89
C HIS A 96 13.93 1.83 -3.03
N GLU A 97 13.48 0.66 -3.48
CA GLU A 97 14.07 -0.03 -4.65
C GLU A 97 13.95 0.81 -5.93
N LEU A 98 12.78 1.43 -6.16
CA LEU A 98 12.55 2.27 -7.33
C LEU A 98 13.38 3.56 -7.29
N GLU A 99 13.52 4.18 -6.11
CA GLU A 99 14.38 5.34 -5.91
C GLU A 99 15.85 5.01 -6.24
N GLN A 100 16.37 3.89 -5.76
CA GLN A 100 17.73 3.44 -6.07
C GLN A 100 17.93 3.21 -7.58
N SER A 101 16.95 2.60 -8.25
CA SER A 101 17.00 2.39 -9.70
C SER A 101 17.00 3.73 -10.46
N ASN A 102 16.13 4.66 -10.06
CA ASN A 102 16.05 5.99 -10.65
C ASN A 102 17.34 6.79 -10.44
N GLU A 103 17.95 6.72 -9.26
CA GLU A 103 19.26 7.32 -9.01
C GLU A 103 20.35 6.75 -9.92
N GLY A 104 20.33 5.42 -10.14
CA GLY A 104 21.23 4.76 -11.09
C GLY A 104 21.05 5.26 -12.52
N LEU A 105 19.80 5.35 -12.97
CA LEU A 105 19.46 5.89 -14.29
C LEU A 105 19.85 7.36 -14.45
N GLN A 106 19.66 8.18 -13.41
CA GLN A 106 20.06 9.58 -13.42
C GLN A 106 21.58 9.72 -13.57
N LYS A 107 22.36 8.93 -12.83
CA LYS A 107 23.83 8.92 -12.95
C LYS A 107 24.28 8.50 -14.34
N ALA A 108 23.63 7.50 -14.93
CA ALA A 108 23.91 7.07 -16.30
C ALA A 108 23.61 8.18 -17.31
N ASN A 109 22.46 8.84 -17.20
CA ASN A 109 22.10 9.97 -18.05
C ASN A 109 23.08 11.13 -17.90
N ASP A 110 23.50 11.46 -16.68
CA ASP A 110 24.49 12.51 -16.44
C ASP A 110 25.85 12.17 -17.08
N ALA A 111 26.29 10.92 -16.98
CA ALA A 111 27.51 10.45 -17.62
C ALA A 111 27.42 10.49 -19.15
N LEU A 112 26.29 10.06 -19.71
CA LEU A 112 26.03 10.13 -21.15
C LEU A 112 25.97 11.59 -21.63
N GLY A 113 25.30 12.47 -20.89
CA GLY A 113 25.24 13.89 -21.20
C GLY A 113 26.62 14.55 -21.21
N LYS A 114 27.48 14.21 -20.24
CA LYS A 114 28.88 14.65 -20.20
C LYS A 114 29.67 14.12 -21.40
N ALA A 115 29.53 12.84 -21.74
CA ALA A 115 30.23 12.25 -22.89
C ALA A 115 29.80 12.88 -24.22
N ILE A 116 28.50 13.14 -24.40
CA ILE A 116 27.97 13.85 -25.57
C ILE A 116 28.51 15.28 -25.62
N GLY A 117 28.54 15.99 -24.49
CA GLY A 117 29.10 17.33 -24.40
C GLY A 117 30.60 17.38 -24.77
N LEU A 118 31.39 16.40 -24.30
CA LEU A 118 32.79 16.26 -24.68
C LEU A 118 32.94 15.96 -26.18
N LEU A 119 32.12 15.07 -26.74
CA LEU A 119 32.12 14.77 -28.18
C LEU A 119 31.79 16.03 -29.00
N HIS A 120 30.78 16.80 -28.58
CA HIS A 120 30.40 18.03 -29.27
C HIS A 120 31.53 19.07 -29.21
N ALA A 121 32.15 19.26 -28.05
CA ALA A 121 33.30 20.16 -27.92
C ALA A 121 34.50 19.73 -28.77
N MET A 122 34.74 18.42 -28.93
CA MET A 122 35.76 17.88 -29.83
C MET A 122 35.39 18.08 -31.31
N SER A 123 34.11 17.94 -31.67
CA SER A 123 33.61 18.20 -33.02
C SER A 123 33.62 19.69 -33.39
N GLU A 124 33.41 20.60 -32.44
CA GLU A 124 33.52 22.05 -32.67
C GLU A 124 34.98 22.53 -32.80
N HIS A 125 35.93 21.78 -32.25
CA HIS A 125 37.36 22.06 -32.39
C HIS A 125 37.99 21.48 -33.66
N GLU A 126 37.17 21.00 -34.60
CA GLU A 126 37.65 20.67 -35.94
C GLU A 126 38.11 21.98 -36.60
N PRO A 127 39.40 22.13 -36.96
CA PRO A 127 39.88 23.35 -37.60
C PRO A 127 39.13 23.52 -38.91
N ALA A 128 38.64 24.74 -39.16
CA ALA A 128 37.88 25.12 -40.34
C ALA A 128 38.33 24.33 -41.58
N ALA A 129 37.46 23.42 -42.03
CA ALA A 129 37.71 22.65 -43.23
C ALA A 129 37.97 23.64 -44.39
N ALA A 130 39.17 23.56 -44.96
CA ALA A 130 39.49 24.22 -46.21
C ALA A 130 38.46 23.77 -47.28
N PRO A 131 37.92 24.68 -48.10
CA PRO A 131 36.98 24.29 -49.13
C PRO A 131 37.73 23.63 -50.30
N THR A 132 36.97 22.89 -51.13
CA THR A 132 37.33 22.19 -52.39
C THR A 132 37.82 20.75 -52.20
N SER A 133 37.35 19.75 -52.93
CA SER A 133 37.01 19.76 -54.35
C SER A 133 35.79 18.88 -54.66
N SER A 134 34.81 19.49 -55.31
CA SER A 134 33.85 18.80 -56.17
C SER A 134 34.59 18.21 -57.36
N ASP A 135 34.76 16.90 -57.40
CA ASP A 135 34.97 16.23 -58.68
C ASP A 135 34.35 14.83 -58.68
N ARG A 136 33.15 14.74 -59.24
CA ARG A 136 32.71 13.52 -59.91
C ARG A 136 31.84 13.92 -61.08
N SER A 137 32.51 14.49 -62.09
CA SER A 137 31.89 14.71 -63.40
C SER A 137 31.75 13.40 -64.16
N ASP A 138 30.58 13.26 -64.78
CA ASP A 138 30.23 12.52 -65.99
C ASP A 138 30.53 11.02 -66.10
N SER A 139 29.49 10.24 -66.38
CA SER A 139 29.18 9.93 -67.79
C SER A 139 27.98 8.99 -67.95
N SER A 140 26.94 9.52 -68.60
CA SER A 140 26.10 8.89 -69.62
C SER A 140 25.04 7.84 -69.25
N THR A 141 23.78 8.29 -69.23
CA THR A 141 22.59 7.54 -69.71
C THR A 141 22.69 7.29 -71.23
N PRO A 142 22.08 6.22 -71.79
CA PRO A 142 20.72 6.35 -72.38
C PRO A 142 19.82 5.11 -72.10
N LYS A 143 18.56 5.28 -71.66
CA LYS A 143 17.29 5.48 -72.42
C LYS A 143 16.54 4.16 -72.73
N THR A 144 15.36 4.00 -72.10
CA THR A 144 14.04 3.49 -72.58
C THR A 144 14.00 2.28 -73.54
N ASP A 145 13.16 1.26 -73.33
CA ASP A 145 11.73 1.38 -73.68
C ASP A 145 10.81 0.36 -72.94
N SER A 146 9.56 0.81 -72.87
CA SER A 146 8.28 0.36 -72.34
C SER A 146 7.86 -1.11 -72.55
N SER A 147 7.06 -1.65 -71.62
CA SER A 147 5.57 -1.69 -71.77
C SER A 147 4.86 -2.45 -70.63
N PRO A 148 3.61 -2.07 -70.30
CA PRO A 148 2.79 -2.71 -69.27
C PRO A 148 1.76 -3.69 -69.85
N SER A 149 1.39 -4.73 -69.09
CA SER A 149 0.04 -5.31 -68.94
C SER A 149 0.07 -6.43 -67.91
#